data_AF-A0A6B3NV04-F1
#
_entry.id   AF-A0A6B3NV04-F1
#
_cell.length_a   1.000
_cell.length_b   1.000
_cell.length_c   1.000
_cell.angle_alpha   90.00
_cell.angle_beta   90.00
_cell.angle_gamma   90.00
#
_symmetry.space_group_name_H-M   'P 1'
#
loop_
_entity.id
_entity.type
_entity.pdbx_description
1 polymer ?
#
loop_
_entity_poly.entity_id
_entity_poly.type
_entity_poly.pdbx_seq_one_letter_code
_entity_poly.pdbx_strand_id
1 'polypeptide(L)'
;KRLAADHNPLECLEKLANAYRRAPHVERTLAWLKPLLERPADNIAEFNQRLLLACCELTGINTPMIKASELIPHAASKGQQRIIELVEAVGGTHYLNPVGGQDLYNAADFEHAGIRLEFLQPALPPYAQSGSAQAFVPGLSIIDALMHNEPDVVGQLTRLGHIGPAESGPSAR
;
A
#
# COMPACT_ATOMS: atom_id res chain seq x y z
N LYS A 1 -17.97 -2.80 -2.26
CA LYS A 1 -18.26 -1.59 -3.05
C LYS A 1 -18.01 -1.92 -4.53
N ARG A 2 -18.91 -1.54 -5.44
CA ARG A 2 -18.71 -1.69 -6.89
C ARG A 2 -17.82 -0.55 -7.41
N LEU A 3 -17.15 -0.78 -8.54
CA LEU A 3 -16.52 0.32 -9.27
C LEU A 3 -17.58 1.31 -9.71
N ALA A 4 -17.22 2.60 -9.72
CA ALA A 4 -18.12 3.65 -10.19
C ALA A 4 -18.40 3.44 -11.68
N ALA A 5 -19.65 3.73 -12.10
CA ALA A 5 -20.08 3.49 -13.48
C ALA A 5 -19.34 4.37 -14.51
N ASP A 6 -18.75 5.48 -14.04
CA ASP A 6 -17.93 6.43 -14.77
C ASP A 6 -16.42 6.12 -14.69
N HIS A 7 -16.02 4.94 -14.21
CA HIS A 7 -14.62 4.54 -14.21
C HIS A 7 -14.08 4.52 -15.65
N ASN A 8 -13.19 5.47 -15.96
CA ASN A 8 -12.56 5.62 -17.26
C ASN A 8 -11.03 5.39 -17.16
N PRO A 9 -10.56 4.15 -17.41
CA PRO A 9 -9.14 3.82 -17.44
C PRO A 9 -8.32 4.69 -18.40
N LEU A 10 -8.89 5.04 -19.56
CA LEU A 10 -8.18 5.80 -20.59
C LEU A 10 -7.89 7.23 -20.13
N GLU A 11 -8.87 7.90 -19.53
CA GLU A 11 -8.68 9.25 -18.98
C GLU A 11 -7.61 9.28 -17.87
N CYS A 12 -7.55 8.23 -17.04
CA CYS A 12 -6.52 8.10 -16.02
C CYS A 12 -5.12 7.97 -16.65
N LEU A 13 -4.98 7.12 -17.67
CA LEU A 13 -3.71 6.93 -18.38
C LEU A 13 -3.26 8.21 -19.10
N GLU A 14 -4.17 8.96 -19.72
CA GLU A 14 -3.87 10.24 -20.38
C GLU A 14 -3.36 11.29 -19.39
N LYS A 15 -4.01 11.40 -18.23
CA LYS A 15 -3.57 12.31 -17.14
C LYS A 15 -2.17 11.95 -16.66
N LEU A 16 -1.89 10.66 -16.44
CA LEU A 16 -0.56 10.18 -16.05
C LEU A 16 0.48 10.44 -17.15
N ALA A 17 0.15 10.16 -18.41
CA ALA A 17 1.04 10.40 -19.54
C ALA A 17 1.44 11.87 -19.65
N ASN A 18 0.49 12.79 -19.45
CA ASN A 18 0.79 14.22 -19.49
C ASN A 18 1.63 14.66 -18.28
N ALA A 19 1.28 14.22 -17.07
CA ALA A 19 2.00 14.56 -15.85
C ALA A 19 3.46 14.08 -15.87
N TYR A 20 3.69 12.87 -16.40
CA TYR A 20 4.99 12.20 -16.41
C TYR A 20 5.67 12.20 -17.77
N ARG A 21 5.28 13.08 -18.71
CA ARG A 21 5.81 13.10 -20.09
C ARG A 21 7.35 13.26 -20.19
N ARG A 22 7.99 13.74 -19.12
CA ARG A 22 9.45 13.93 -19.03
C ARG A 22 10.15 12.87 -18.15
N ALA A 23 9.39 11.95 -17.57
CA ALA A 23 9.93 10.93 -16.69
C ALA A 23 10.60 9.83 -17.53
N PRO A 24 11.78 9.33 -17.11
CA PRO A 24 12.60 8.42 -17.90
C PRO A 24 11.92 7.08 -18.22
N HIS A 25 10.99 6.62 -17.37
CA HIS A 25 10.35 5.31 -17.52
C HIS A 25 8.84 5.41 -17.78
N VAL A 26 8.36 6.53 -18.32
CA VAL A 26 6.93 6.77 -18.58
C VAL A 26 6.32 5.70 -19.50
N GLU A 27 6.99 5.36 -20.60
CA GLU A 27 6.48 4.38 -21.56
C GLU A 27 6.34 2.98 -20.91
N ARG A 28 7.40 2.52 -20.23
CA ARG A 28 7.41 1.23 -19.52
C ARG A 28 6.30 1.17 -18.46
N THR A 29 6.17 2.23 -17.67
CA THR A 29 5.23 2.26 -16.53
C THR A 29 3.79 2.30 -17.02
N LEU A 30 3.47 3.08 -18.06
CA LEU A 30 2.12 3.12 -18.63
C LEU A 30 1.78 1.83 -19.36
N ALA A 31 2.72 1.21 -20.07
CA ALA A 31 2.51 -0.08 -20.74
C ALA A 31 2.19 -1.19 -19.73
N TRP A 32 2.84 -1.19 -18.56
CA TRP A 32 2.52 -2.10 -17.46
C TRP A 32 1.17 -1.79 -16.80
N LEU A 33 0.86 -0.51 -16.56
CA LEU A 33 -0.35 -0.09 -15.85
C LEU A 33 -1.62 -0.27 -16.68
N LYS A 34 -1.56 -0.01 -17.99
CA LYS A 34 -2.70 -0.04 -18.92
C LYS A 34 -3.55 -1.32 -18.82
N PRO A 35 -3.00 -2.54 -19.00
CA PRO A 35 -3.80 -3.75 -18.93
C PRO A 35 -4.41 -3.99 -17.53
N LEU A 36 -3.79 -3.47 -16.46
CA LEU A 36 -4.31 -3.59 -15.09
C LEU A 36 -5.53 -2.70 -14.86
N LEU A 37 -5.59 -1.54 -15.51
CA LEU A 37 -6.73 -0.62 -15.44
C LEU A 37 -7.85 -1.01 -16.41
N GLU A 38 -7.53 -1.46 -17.61
CA GLU A 38 -8.53 -1.81 -18.64
C GLU A 38 -9.28 -3.12 -18.36
N ARG A 39 -8.66 -4.06 -17.64
CA ARG A 39 -9.30 -5.33 -17.30
C ARG A 39 -10.52 -5.07 -16.40
N PRO A 40 -11.73 -5.56 -16.74
CA PRO A 40 -12.89 -5.46 -15.86
C PRO A 40 -12.65 -6.08 -14.49
N ALA A 41 -13.38 -5.62 -13.48
CA ALA A 41 -13.42 -6.22 -12.15
C ALA A 41 -14.85 -6.08 -11.60
N ASP A 42 -15.33 -7.09 -10.91
CA ASP A 42 -16.72 -7.13 -10.41
C ASP A 42 -16.91 -6.17 -9.22
N ASN A 43 -15.82 -5.88 -8.51
CA ASN A 43 -15.82 -5.02 -7.34
C ASN A 43 -14.44 -4.40 -7.06
N ILE A 44 -14.42 -3.40 -6.18
CA ILE A 44 -13.19 -2.67 -5.81
C ILE A 44 -12.15 -3.59 -5.15
N ALA A 45 -12.57 -4.63 -4.42
CA ALA A 45 -11.61 -5.50 -3.74
C ALA A 45 -10.82 -6.34 -4.75
N GLU A 46 -11.49 -6.88 -5.77
CA GLU A 46 -10.84 -7.59 -6.88
C GLU A 46 -9.89 -6.66 -7.64
N PHE A 47 -10.34 -5.45 -7.98
CA PHE A 47 -9.52 -4.45 -8.65
C PHE A 47 -8.25 -4.11 -7.86
N ASN A 48 -8.40 -3.80 -6.57
CA ASN A 48 -7.28 -3.48 -5.68
C ASN A 48 -6.35 -4.66 -5.48
N GLN A 49 -6.88 -5.88 -5.32
CA GLN A 49 -6.07 -7.09 -5.18
C GLN A 49 -5.20 -7.30 -6.42
N ARG A 50 -5.76 -7.10 -7.62
CA ARG A 50 -5.02 -7.21 -8.88
C ARG A 50 -3.88 -6.19 -8.94
N LEU A 51 -4.16 -4.93 -8.63
CA LEU A 51 -3.12 -3.88 -8.61
C LEU A 51 -2.04 -4.18 -7.57
N LEU A 52 -2.44 -4.61 -6.37
CA LEU A 52 -1.50 -4.93 -5.30
C LEU A 52 -0.58 -6.10 -5.69
N LEU A 53 -1.15 -7.19 -6.22
CA LEU A 53 -0.37 -8.33 -6.72
C LEU A 53 0.62 -7.92 -7.81
N ALA A 54 0.17 -7.13 -8.79
CA ALA A 54 1.05 -6.67 -9.86
C ALA A 54 2.18 -5.77 -9.34
N CYS A 55 1.92 -4.92 -8.34
CA CYS A 55 2.95 -4.14 -7.67
C CYS A 55 3.96 -5.04 -6.95
N CYS A 56 3.48 -6.03 -6.21
CA CYS A 56 4.32 -6.98 -5.48
C CYS A 56 5.21 -7.79 -6.44
N GLU A 57 4.65 -8.31 -7.52
CA GLU A 57 5.39 -9.03 -8.57
C GLU A 57 6.47 -8.14 -9.18
N LEU A 58 6.11 -6.91 -9.58
CA LEU A 58 7.03 -5.98 -10.21
C LEU A 58 8.18 -5.54 -9.28
N THR A 59 7.96 -5.51 -7.96
CA THR A 59 8.94 -5.03 -6.96
C THR A 59 9.62 -6.17 -6.18
N GLY A 60 9.32 -7.42 -6.50
CA GLY A 60 9.89 -8.60 -5.84
C GLY A 60 9.44 -8.78 -4.38
N ILE A 61 8.22 -8.38 -4.04
CA ILE A 61 7.59 -8.66 -2.75
C ILE A 61 6.88 -10.00 -2.83
N ASN A 62 7.37 -10.98 -2.08
CA ASN A 62 6.87 -12.36 -2.11
C ASN A 62 6.03 -12.72 -0.87
N THR A 63 5.61 -11.73 -0.08
CA THR A 63 4.82 -11.95 1.13
C THR A 63 3.50 -12.65 0.78
N PRO A 64 3.17 -13.80 1.42
CA PRO A 64 1.90 -14.47 1.18
C PRO A 64 0.72 -13.54 1.45
N MET A 65 -0.25 -13.54 0.54
CA MET A 65 -1.47 -12.75 0.69
C MET A 65 -2.68 -13.66 0.81
N ILE A 66 -3.51 -13.39 1.81
CA ILE A 66 -4.72 -14.14 2.11
C ILE A 66 -5.86 -13.15 2.25
N LYS A 67 -7.05 -13.45 1.69
CA LYS A 67 -8.19 -12.56 1.89
C LYS A 67 -8.72 -12.71 3.30
N ALA A 68 -9.02 -11.58 3.95
CA ALA A 68 -9.70 -11.58 5.24
C ALA A 68 -11.02 -12.37 5.23
N SER A 69 -11.76 -12.36 4.10
CA SER A 69 -13.00 -13.13 3.94
C SER A 69 -12.78 -14.65 3.82
N GLU A 70 -11.59 -15.10 3.44
CA GLU A 70 -11.24 -16.52 3.38
C GLU A 70 -10.86 -17.03 4.79
N LEU A 71 -10.25 -16.17 5.62
CA LEU A 71 -9.88 -16.50 7.00
C LEU A 71 -11.08 -16.42 7.96
N ILE A 72 -11.89 -15.35 7.88
CA ILE A 72 -13.00 -15.07 8.81
C ILE A 72 -14.28 -14.66 8.03
N PRO A 73 -14.93 -15.59 7.32
CA PRO A 73 -16.02 -15.30 6.36
C PRO A 73 -17.26 -14.61 6.93
N HIS A 74 -17.46 -14.67 8.25
CA HIS A 74 -18.65 -14.14 8.94
C HIS A 74 -18.30 -13.21 10.11
N ALA A 75 -17.11 -12.62 10.12
CA ALA A 75 -16.71 -11.72 11.19
C ALA A 75 -17.66 -10.51 11.29
N ALA A 76 -18.31 -10.37 12.44
CA ALA A 76 -19.11 -9.19 12.78
C ALA A 76 -18.23 -8.05 13.34
N SER A 77 -17.00 -8.38 13.73
CA SER A 77 -16.00 -7.45 14.27
C SER A 77 -15.60 -6.39 13.24
N LYS A 78 -15.22 -5.22 13.76
CA LYS A 78 -14.82 -4.04 12.97
C LYS A 78 -13.61 -3.38 13.61
N GLY A 79 -12.94 -2.51 12.84
CA GLY A 79 -11.79 -1.75 13.33
C GLY A 79 -10.69 -2.68 13.87
N GLN A 80 -10.08 -2.29 14.99
CA GLN A 80 -9.00 -3.05 15.61
C GLN A 80 -9.38 -4.47 16.02
N GLN A 81 -10.63 -4.73 16.46
CA GLN A 81 -11.03 -6.08 16.89
C GLN A 81 -10.93 -7.08 15.74
N ARG A 82 -11.31 -6.63 14.54
CA ARG A 82 -11.17 -7.45 13.33
C ARG A 82 -9.71 -7.72 12.98
N ILE A 83 -8.81 -6.77 13.26
CA ILE A 83 -7.39 -6.94 13.03
C ILE A 83 -6.81 -8.00 13.98
N ILE A 84 -7.16 -7.93 15.27
CA ILE A 84 -6.75 -8.91 16.28
C ILE A 84 -7.19 -10.32 15.84
N GLU A 85 -8.47 -10.50 15.50
CA GLU A 85 -8.99 -11.80 15.03
C GLU A 85 -8.27 -12.31 13.77
N LEU A 86 -7.89 -11.43 12.84
CA LEU A 86 -7.14 -11.81 11.64
C LEU A 86 -5.73 -12.29 11.97
N VAL A 87 -5.05 -11.62 12.90
CA VAL A 87 -3.70 -11.99 13.34
C VAL A 87 -3.74 -13.33 14.07
N GLU A 88 -4.72 -13.54 14.96
CA GLU A 88 -4.95 -14.81 15.64
C GLU A 88 -5.25 -15.95 14.66
N ALA A 89 -6.08 -15.71 13.65
CA ALA A 89 -6.46 -16.71 12.65
C ALA A 89 -5.29 -17.24 11.83
N VAL A 90 -4.21 -16.45 11.69
CA VAL A 90 -2.97 -16.88 11.02
C VAL A 90 -1.88 -17.31 12.01
N GLY A 91 -2.18 -17.36 13.31
CA GLY A 91 -1.20 -17.66 14.36
C GLY A 91 -0.10 -16.61 14.50
N GLY A 92 -0.37 -15.37 14.10
CA GLY A 92 0.56 -14.26 14.18
C GLY A 92 0.71 -13.74 15.61
N THR A 93 1.89 -13.20 15.90
CA THR A 93 2.21 -12.56 17.20
C THR A 93 2.50 -11.07 17.05
N HIS A 94 2.48 -10.56 15.83
CA HIS A 94 2.83 -9.19 15.49
C HIS A 94 1.81 -8.64 14.50
N TYR A 95 1.40 -7.39 14.70
CA TYR A 95 0.66 -6.62 13.72
C TYR A 95 1.46 -5.38 13.34
N LEU A 96 1.83 -5.29 12.06
CA LEU A 96 2.57 -4.16 11.50
C LEU A 96 1.64 -3.29 10.67
N ASN A 97 1.56 -2.00 10.99
CA ASN A 97 0.78 -1.02 10.23
C ASN A 97 1.63 0.21 9.84
N PRO A 98 1.29 0.98 8.80
CA PRO A 98 1.92 2.28 8.60
C PRO A 98 1.66 3.23 9.79
N VAL A 99 2.66 4.03 10.16
CA VAL A 99 2.61 4.99 11.29
C VAL A 99 1.41 5.93 11.23
N GLY A 100 0.95 6.33 10.04
CA GLY A 100 -0.21 7.22 9.88
C GLY A 100 -1.54 6.65 10.35
N GLY A 101 -1.60 5.35 10.70
CA GLY A 101 -2.79 4.72 11.29
C GLY A 101 -2.71 4.50 12.79
N GLN A 102 -1.70 5.05 13.48
CA GLN A 102 -1.47 4.77 14.90
C GLN A 102 -2.67 5.12 15.80
N ASP A 103 -3.32 6.26 15.55
CA ASP A 103 -4.49 6.72 16.32
C ASP A 103 -5.74 5.83 16.14
N LEU A 104 -5.70 4.84 15.23
CA LEU A 104 -6.80 3.90 15.00
C LEU A 104 -6.79 2.72 15.97
N TYR A 105 -5.74 2.57 16.79
CA TYR A 105 -5.49 1.37 17.58
C TYR A 105 -5.19 1.69 19.05
N ASN A 106 -5.71 0.84 19.92
CA ASN A 106 -5.36 0.81 21.33
C ASN A 106 -4.33 -0.31 21.58
N ALA A 107 -3.10 0.07 21.92
CA ALA A 107 -2.01 -0.88 22.17
C ALA A 107 -2.33 -1.91 23.27
N ALA A 108 -3.10 -1.53 24.30
CA ALA A 108 -3.45 -2.43 25.40
C ALA A 108 -4.35 -3.59 24.95
N ASP A 109 -5.22 -3.35 23.96
CA ASP A 109 -6.10 -4.40 23.43
C ASP A 109 -5.32 -5.44 22.62
N PHE A 110 -4.29 -5.00 21.88
CA PHE A 110 -3.37 -5.91 21.20
C PHE A 110 -2.50 -6.69 22.19
N GLU A 111 -1.97 -6.02 23.22
CA GLU A 111 -1.18 -6.67 24.26
C GLU A 111 -1.99 -7.72 25.03
N HIS A 112 -3.26 -7.44 25.35
CA HIS A 112 -4.15 -8.41 25.99
C HIS A 112 -4.39 -9.67 25.14
N ALA A 113 -4.40 -9.51 23.81
CA ALA A 113 -4.47 -10.62 22.85
C ALA A 113 -3.11 -11.30 22.59
N GLY A 114 -2.03 -10.88 23.26
CA GLY A 114 -0.68 -11.42 23.06
C GLY A 114 -0.06 -11.01 21.72
N ILE A 115 -0.52 -9.92 21.11
CA ILE A 115 -0.04 -9.41 19.82
C ILE A 115 0.77 -8.13 20.05
N ARG A 116 1.98 -8.09 19.48
CA ARG A 116 2.80 -6.89 19.45
C ARG A 116 2.33 -5.94 18.34
N LEU A 117 1.85 -4.76 18.74
CA LEU A 117 1.48 -3.69 17.81
C LEU A 117 2.71 -2.87 17.42
N GLU A 118 3.03 -2.85 16.13
CA GLU A 118 4.19 -2.15 15.58
C GLU A 118 3.81 -1.26 14.40
N PHE A 119 4.62 -0.23 14.20
CA PHE A 119 4.42 0.75 13.14
C PHE A 119 5.65 0.89 12.25
N LEU A 120 5.40 0.88 10.95
CA LEU A 120 6.39 1.16 9.92
C LEU A 120 6.38 2.66 9.60
N GLN A 121 7.53 3.31 9.83
CA GLN A 121 7.86 4.63 9.31
C GLN A 121 8.73 4.46 8.07
N PRO A 122 8.22 4.72 6.85
CA PRO A 122 9.02 4.64 5.64
C PRO A 122 10.19 5.64 5.68
N ALA A 123 11.36 5.21 5.20
CA ALA A 123 12.56 6.03 5.09
C ALA A 123 12.99 6.10 3.63
N LEU A 124 12.32 6.95 2.84
CA LEU A 124 12.49 7.02 1.39
C LEU A 124 13.58 8.04 1.03
N PRO A 125 14.76 7.61 0.54
CA PRO A 125 15.77 8.54 0.05
C PRO A 125 15.27 9.30 -1.18
N PRO A 126 15.76 10.53 -1.40
CA PRO A 126 15.44 11.29 -2.59
C PRO A 126 15.95 10.60 -3.86
N TYR A 127 15.16 10.68 -4.92
CA TYR A 127 15.54 10.30 -6.28
C TYR A 127 15.23 11.44 -7.26
N ALA A 128 15.82 11.37 -8.46
CA ALA A 128 15.65 12.40 -9.48
C ALA A 128 14.23 12.36 -10.05
N GLN A 129 13.36 13.27 -9.61
CA GLN A 129 12.05 13.51 -10.20
C GLN A 129 12.22 14.38 -11.46
N SER A 130 12.75 13.78 -12.53
CA SER A 130 13.10 14.42 -13.79
C SER A 130 12.00 15.34 -14.31
N GLY A 131 12.37 16.60 -14.58
CA GLY A 131 11.46 17.59 -15.18
C GLY A 131 10.69 18.45 -14.20
N SER A 132 10.83 18.25 -12.88
CA SER A 132 10.38 19.21 -11.87
C SER A 132 11.52 20.19 -11.52
N ALA A 133 11.21 21.47 -11.43
CA ALA A 133 12.11 22.47 -10.84
C ALA A 133 11.97 22.52 -9.30
N GLN A 134 11.29 21.53 -8.72
CA GLN A 134 10.84 21.52 -7.33
C GLN A 134 11.69 20.57 -6.51
N ALA A 135 11.74 20.82 -5.20
CA ALA A 135 12.34 19.91 -4.25
C ALA A 135 11.65 18.54 -4.30
N PHE A 136 12.42 17.49 -4.05
CA PHE A 136 11.91 16.13 -3.94
C PHE A 136 10.76 16.05 -2.93
N VAL A 137 9.67 15.38 -3.33
CA VAL A 137 8.54 15.08 -2.44
C VAL A 137 8.49 13.57 -2.20
N PRO A 138 8.77 13.10 -0.96
CA PRO A 138 8.71 11.67 -0.65
C PRO A 138 7.27 11.16 -0.61
N GLY A 139 7.09 9.87 -0.90
CA GLY A 139 5.85 9.15 -0.57
C GLY A 139 4.62 9.50 -1.43
N LEU A 140 4.79 10.04 -2.65
CA LEU A 140 3.66 10.35 -3.54
C LEU A 140 2.87 9.09 -3.96
N SER A 141 3.48 8.18 -4.71
CA SER A 141 2.88 6.90 -5.08
C SER A 141 3.92 5.92 -5.60
N ILE A 142 3.58 4.63 -5.65
CA ILE A 142 4.42 3.63 -6.33
C ILE A 142 4.56 3.91 -7.83
N ILE A 143 3.54 4.51 -8.45
CA ILE A 143 3.58 4.93 -9.86
C ILE A 143 4.66 6.01 -10.03
N ASP A 144 4.68 7.03 -9.15
CA ASP A 144 5.71 8.08 -9.18
C ASP A 144 7.13 7.51 -9.08
N ALA A 145 7.32 6.55 -8.16
CA ALA A 145 8.61 5.88 -8.00
C ALA A 145 9.00 5.10 -9.27
N LEU A 146 8.06 4.38 -9.90
CA LEU A 146 8.28 3.61 -11.13
C LEU A 146 8.51 4.50 -12.35
N MET A 147 7.93 5.70 -12.40
CA MET A 147 8.16 6.67 -13.48
C MET A 147 9.61 7.15 -13.50
N HIS A 148 10.26 7.19 -12.34
CA HIS A 148 11.60 7.75 -12.15
C HIS A 148 12.70 6.72 -11.86
N ASN A 149 12.34 5.47 -11.61
CA ASN A 149 13.31 4.42 -11.27
C ASN A 149 12.94 3.08 -11.93
N GLU A 150 13.95 2.21 -12.07
CA GLU A 150 13.73 0.82 -12.46
C GLU A 150 13.00 0.02 -11.36
N PRO A 151 12.25 -1.04 -11.71
CA PRO A 151 11.50 -1.85 -10.74
C PRO A 151 12.33 -2.38 -9.58
N ASP A 152 13.56 -2.82 -9.85
CA ASP A 152 14.47 -3.33 -8.82
C ASP A 152 14.84 -2.26 -7.79
N VAL A 153 15.03 -1.02 -8.24
CA VAL A 153 15.28 0.13 -7.35
C VAL A 153 14.04 0.42 -6.52
N VAL A 154 12.85 0.44 -7.13
CA VAL A 154 11.59 0.63 -6.39
C VAL A 154 11.41 -0.49 -5.36
N GLY A 155 11.73 -1.74 -5.71
CA GLY A 155 11.74 -2.85 -4.76
C GLY A 155 12.73 -2.66 -3.62
N GLN A 156 13.92 -2.09 -3.86
CA GLN A 156 14.82 -1.73 -2.76
C GLN A 156 14.19 -0.67 -1.85
N LEU A 157 13.53 0.34 -2.42
CA LEU A 157 12.83 1.39 -1.65
C LEU A 157 11.71 0.82 -0.76
N THR A 158 10.97 -0.20 -1.20
CA THR A 158 9.90 -0.82 -0.38
C THR A 158 10.41 -1.54 0.86
N ARG A 159 11.73 -1.78 0.95
CA ARG A 159 12.39 -2.42 2.09
C ARG A 159 13.01 -1.41 3.06
N LEU A 160 12.89 -0.10 2.79
CA LEU A 160 13.45 0.95 3.62
C LEU A 160 12.42 1.53 4.60
N GLY A 161 12.75 1.48 5.88
CA GLY A 161 11.96 2.08 6.93
C GLY A 161 12.41 1.63 8.31
N HIS A 162 11.79 2.23 9.32
CA HIS A 162 12.00 1.88 10.71
C HIS A 162 10.72 1.25 11.25
N ILE A 163 10.86 0.10 11.91
CA ILE A 163 9.78 -0.54 12.65
C ILE A 163 9.97 -0.22 14.12
N GLY A 164 8.94 0.32 14.76
CA GLY A 164 8.93 0.66 16.17
C GLY A 164 7.61 0.27 16.83
N PRO A 165 7.55 0.27 18.18
CA PRO A 165 6.29 0.09 18.89
C PRO A 165 5.33 1.27 18.62
N ALA A 166 4.06 1.11 19.00
CA ALA A 166 3.17 2.25 19.17
C ALA A 166 3.83 3.29 20.08
N GLU A 167 4.09 4.51 19.59
CA GLU A 167 4.43 5.59 20.52
C GLU A 167 3.23 5.81 21.43
N SER A 168 3.47 5.92 22.74
CA SER A 168 2.45 6.34 23.68
C SER A 168 2.06 7.78 23.34
N GLY A 169 0.99 7.95 22.55
CA GLY A 169 0.32 9.23 22.39
C GLY A 169 -0.05 9.80 23.76
N PRO A 170 -0.17 11.13 23.92
CA PRO A 170 -0.46 11.73 25.21
C PRO A 170 -1.74 11.11 25.76
N SER A 171 -1.65 10.52 26.95
CA SER A 171 -2.80 10.10 27.76
C SER A 171 -3.83 11.22 27.71
N ALA A 172 -4.97 10.97 27.07
CA ALA A 172 -6.10 11.87 27.12
C ALA A 172 -6.39 12.15 28.60
N ARG A 173 -6.16 13.39 29.02
CA ARG A 173 -6.67 13.96 30.26
C ARG A 173 -7.94 14.73 29.92
#